data_AF-A0A2W7QKD0-F1
#
_entry.id   AF-A0A2W7QKD0-F1
#
_cell.length_a   1.000
_cell.length_b   1.000
_cell.length_c   1.000
_cell.angle_alpha   90.00
_cell.angle_beta   90.00
_cell.angle_gamma   90.00
#
_symmetry.space_group_name_H-M   'P 1'
#
loop_
_entity.id
_entity.type
_entity.pdbx_description
1 polymer ?
#
loop_
_entity_poly.entity_id
_entity_poly.type
_entity_poly.pdbx_seq_one_letter_code
_entity_poly.pdbx_strand_id
1 'polypeptide(L)'
;MAAHTSTALLKAQLNLDHDLDEALLAHKLAAAEAWIAKHIGQPFPEDAPADLTEAALQLAAYWYEQREAASFGLATAPVPFGVYELLQGHRDAVTGRVPA
;
A
#
# COMPACT_ATOMS: atom_id res chain seq x y z
N MET A 1 3.06 11.85 8.92
CA MET A 1 3.94 10.70 9.15
C MET A 1 4.67 10.43 7.85
N ALA A 2 5.98 10.20 7.91
CA ALA A 2 6.74 9.79 6.73
C ALA A 2 6.50 8.31 6.44
N ALA A 3 6.55 7.91 5.17
CA ALA A 3 6.48 6.50 4.79
C ALA A 3 7.80 5.79 5.14
N HIS A 4 7.72 4.49 5.43
CA HIS A 4 8.88 3.62 5.63
C HIS A 4 9.45 3.12 4.31
N THR A 5 8.58 2.83 3.34
CA THR A 5 8.95 2.45 1.98
C THR A 5 9.57 3.64 1.24
N SER A 6 10.65 3.40 0.49
CA SER A 6 11.32 4.49 -0.23
C SER A 6 10.51 4.98 -1.45
N THR A 7 10.48 6.29 -1.65
CA THR A 7 9.89 6.93 -2.84
C THR A 7 10.65 6.59 -4.13
N ALA A 8 11.96 6.34 -4.04
CA ALA A 8 12.77 5.86 -5.15
C ALA A 8 12.25 4.51 -5.70
N LEU A 9 11.86 3.58 -4.82
CA LEU A 9 11.28 2.31 -5.21
C LEU A 9 9.89 2.49 -5.85
N LEU A 10 9.07 3.40 -5.33
CA LEU A 10 7.78 3.74 -5.95
C LEU A 10 7.95 4.39 -7.34
N LYS A 11 8.96 5.24 -7.54
CA LYS A 11 9.29 5.78 -8.87
C LYS A 11 9.66 4.68 -9.84
N ALA A 12 10.48 3.71 -9.40
CA ALA A 12 10.85 2.56 -10.21
C ALA A 12 9.62 1.71 -10.60
N GLN A 13 8.69 1.46 -9.67
CA GLN A 13 7.43 0.75 -9.91
C GLN A 13 6.57 1.46 -10.98
N LEU A 14 6.49 2.79 -10.90
CA LEU A 14 5.73 3.63 -11.84
C LEU A 14 6.48 3.90 -13.15
N ASN A 15 7.70 3.36 -13.31
CA ASN A 15 8.58 3.61 -14.45
C ASN A 15 8.80 5.12 -14.72
N LEU A 16 9.03 5.89 -13.65
CA LEU A 16 9.36 7.32 -13.70
C LEU A 16 10.87 7.54 -13.62
N ASP A 17 11.41 8.39 -14.48
CA ASP A 17 12.83 8.75 -14.55
C ASP A 17 13.14 10.18 -14.08
N HIS A 18 12.16 10.84 -13.45
CA HIS A 18 12.21 12.23 -13.01
C HIS A 18 11.74 12.42 -11.57
N ASP A 19 12.02 13.59 -10.99
CA ASP A 19 11.68 13.92 -9.60
C ASP A 19 10.53 14.94 -9.45
N LEU A 20 9.78 15.22 -10.53
CA LEU A 20 8.72 16.24 -10.54
C LEU A 20 7.64 16.05 -9.46
N ASP A 21 7.33 14.78 -9.14
CA ASP A 21 6.23 14.41 -8.25
C ASP A 21 6.69 13.88 -6.88
N GLU A 22 7.94 14.11 -6.48
CA GLU A 22 8.53 13.52 -5.27
C GLU A 22 7.65 13.70 -4.01
N ALA A 23 7.15 14.91 -3.79
CA ALA A 23 6.28 15.21 -2.65
C ALA A 23 4.91 14.50 -2.73
N LEU A 24 4.37 14.37 -3.94
CA LEU A 24 3.09 13.68 -4.18
C LEU A 24 3.26 12.17 -3.98
N LEU A 25 4.34 11.58 -4.50
CA LEU A 25 4.66 10.17 -4.31
C LEU A 25 4.88 9.84 -2.83
N ALA A 26 5.62 10.68 -2.11
CA ALA A 26 5.80 10.55 -0.66
C ALA A 26 4.45 10.57 0.08
N HIS A 27 3.53 11.47 -0.29
CA HIS A 27 2.21 11.55 0.30
C HIS A 27 1.36 10.29 0.03
N LYS A 28 1.35 9.80 -1.22
CA LYS A 28 0.59 8.61 -1.62
C LYS A 28 1.08 7.36 -0.89
N LEU A 29 2.39 7.21 -0.76
CA LEU A 29 3.00 6.09 -0.06
C LEU A 29 2.69 6.12 1.44
N ALA A 30 2.80 7.28 2.08
CA ALA A 30 2.43 7.44 3.49
C ALA A 30 0.93 7.16 3.72
N ALA A 31 0.06 7.56 2.80
CA ALA A 31 -1.36 7.25 2.87
C ALA A 31 -1.62 5.74 2.72
N ALA A 32 -0.89 5.06 1.83
CA ALA A 32 -1.03 3.62 1.59
C ALA A 32 -0.61 2.82 2.83
N GLU A 33 0.55 3.12 3.41
CA GLU A 33 1.03 2.47 4.63
C GLU A 33 0.09 2.70 5.82
N ALA A 34 -0.43 3.92 5.98
CA ALA A 34 -1.40 4.24 7.03
C ALA A 34 -2.74 3.50 6.83
N TRP A 35 -3.16 3.27 5.59
CA TRP A 35 -4.34 2.47 5.29
C TRP A 35 -4.09 0.98 5.59
N ILE A 36 -2.95 0.45 5.15
CA ILE A 36 -2.54 -0.93 5.41
C ILE A 36 -2.48 -1.19 6.90
N ALA A 37 -1.82 -0.32 7.68
CA ALA A 37 -1.73 -0.43 9.13
C ALA A 37 -3.10 -0.57 9.81
N LYS A 38 -4.07 0.25 9.39
CA LYS A 38 -5.46 0.16 9.88
C LYS A 38 -6.15 -1.14 9.47
N HIS A 39 -5.89 -1.62 8.25
CA HIS A 39 -6.46 -2.85 7.73
C HIS A 39 -5.92 -4.09 8.44
N ILE A 40 -4.62 -4.12 8.76
CA ILE A 40 -3.98 -5.24 9.46
C ILE A 40 -4.14 -5.17 10.99
N GLY A 41 -4.47 -4.00 11.53
CA GLY A 41 -4.71 -3.79 12.97
C GLY A 41 -3.47 -3.41 13.78
N GLN A 42 -2.32 -3.23 13.12
CA GLN A 42 -1.03 -2.91 13.74
C GLN A 42 -0.28 -1.82 12.95
N PRO A 43 0.66 -1.08 13.56
CA PRO A 43 1.48 -0.10 12.84
C PRO A 43 2.20 -0.71 11.64
N PHE A 44 2.38 0.05 10.58
CA PHE A 44 3.21 -0.39 9.46
C PHE A 44 4.67 -0.51 9.96
N PRO A 45 5.31 -1.68 9.84
CA PRO A 45 6.67 -1.89 10.35
C PRO A 45 7.71 -1.12 9.52
N GLU A 46 8.75 -0.60 10.17
CA GLU A 46 9.89 0.05 9.50
C GLU A 46 10.67 -0.96 8.63
N ASP A 47 10.90 -2.16 9.16
CA ASP A 47 11.47 -3.31 8.45
C ASP A 47 10.35 -4.18 7.85
N ALA A 48 9.51 -3.58 7.01
CA ALA A 48 8.39 -4.28 6.41
C ALA A 48 8.82 -5.50 5.59
N PRO A 49 8.18 -6.67 5.80
CA PRO A 49 8.35 -7.80 4.91
C PRO A 49 7.98 -7.44 3.46
N ALA A 50 8.58 -8.15 2.51
CA ALA A 50 8.49 -7.81 1.09
C ALA A 50 7.04 -7.74 0.56
N ASP A 51 6.14 -8.55 1.09
CA ASP A 51 4.72 -8.55 0.72
C ASP A 51 3.96 -7.31 1.23
N LEU A 52 4.26 -6.81 2.43
CA LEU A 52 3.73 -5.53 2.92
C LEU A 52 4.27 -4.35 2.13
N THR A 53 5.56 -4.36 1.78
CA THR A 53 6.16 -3.34 0.91
C THR A 53 5.49 -3.34 -0.46
N GLU A 54 5.33 -4.51 -1.09
CA GLU A 54 4.67 -4.64 -2.39
C GLU A 54 3.20 -4.18 -2.34
N ALA A 55 2.46 -4.53 -1.28
CA ALA A 55 1.09 -4.06 -1.07
C ALA A 55 1.01 -2.52 -0.98
N ALA A 56 1.97 -1.88 -0.30
CA ALA A 56 2.05 -0.43 -0.22
C ALA A 56 2.36 0.21 -1.58
N LEU A 57 3.28 -0.38 -2.35
CA LEU A 57 3.63 0.09 -3.69
C LEU A 57 2.45 -0.01 -4.67
N GLN A 58 1.74 -1.14 -4.70
CA GLN A 58 0.58 -1.33 -5.56
C GLN A 58 -0.55 -0.34 -5.25
N LEU A 59 -0.85 -0.14 -3.97
CA LEU A 59 -1.89 0.79 -3.54
C LEU A 59 -1.52 2.25 -3.82
N ALA A 60 -0.27 2.64 -3.54
CA ALA A 60 0.21 4.00 -3.80
C ALA A 60 0.26 4.31 -5.31
N ALA A 61 0.72 3.37 -6.13
CA ALA A 61 0.73 3.49 -7.59
C ALA A 61 -0.69 3.67 -8.13
N TYR A 62 -1.64 2.84 -7.69
CA TYR A 62 -3.03 2.96 -8.09
C TYR A 62 -3.62 4.33 -7.75
N TRP A 63 -3.38 4.86 -6.54
CA TRP A 63 -3.88 6.19 -6.17
C TRP A 63 -3.15 7.36 -6.84
N TYR A 64 -1.95 7.13 -7.37
CA TYR A 64 -1.24 8.13 -8.17
C TYR A 64 -1.85 8.24 -9.58
N GLU A 65 -2.17 7.09 -10.20
CA GLU A 65 -2.80 7.02 -11.51
C GLU A 65 -4.30 7.38 -11.45
N GLN A 66 -5.04 6.77 -10.52
CA GLN A 66 -6.44 7.06 -10.26
C GLN A 66 -6.57 8.05 -9.10
N ARG A 67 -6.76 9.32 -9.45
CA ARG A 67 -6.73 10.47 -8.51
C ARG A 67 -8.10 10.82 -7.92
N GLU A 68 -9.14 10.14 -8.37
CA GLU A 68 -10.51 10.39 -7.95
C GLU A 68 -11.04 9.27 -7.06
N ALA A 69 -12.00 9.60 -6.20
CA ALA A 69 -12.70 8.62 -5.37
C ALA A 69 -13.66 7.71 -6.17
N ALA A 70 -13.83 7.99 -7.47
CA ALA A 70 -14.68 7.25 -8.37
C ALA A 70 -13.96 7.01 -9.70
N SER A 71 -14.22 5.84 -10.30
CA SER A 71 -13.74 5.51 -11.63
C SER A 71 -14.93 5.18 -12.53
N PHE A 72 -14.99 5.77 -13.72
CA PHE A 72 -16.03 5.50 -14.70
C PHE A 72 -15.45 4.65 -15.84
N GLY A 73 -16.07 3.51 -16.12
CA GLY A 73 -15.78 2.73 -17.32
C GLY A 73 -14.55 1.83 -17.29
N LEU A 74 -13.91 1.60 -16.14
CA LEU A 74 -12.78 0.67 -16.08
C LEU A 74 -13.22 -0.80 -16.01
N ALA A 75 -12.83 -1.59 -17.00
CA ALA A 75 -12.59 -3.02 -16.86
C ALA A 75 -11.23 -3.24 -16.18
N THR A 76 -11.04 -2.73 -14.96
CA THR A 76 -9.88 -3.13 -14.16
C THR A 76 -10.13 -4.55 -13.68
N ALA A 77 -9.55 -5.52 -14.39
CA ALA A 77 -9.56 -6.90 -13.92
C ALA A 77 -8.74 -6.96 -12.62
N PRO A 78 -9.24 -7.63 -11.57
CA PRO A 78 -8.45 -7.86 -10.37
C PRO A 78 -7.16 -8.58 -10.77
N VAL A 79 -6.02 -8.05 -10.35
CA VAL A 79 -4.74 -8.74 -10.48
C VAL A 79 -4.79 -9.96 -9.56
N PRO A 80 -4.44 -11.17 -10.04
CA PRO A 80 -4.25 -12.32 -9.15
C PRO A 80 -3.23 -11.97 -8.06
N PHE A 81 -3.54 -12.28 -6.79
CA PHE A 81 -2.71 -11.89 -5.63
C PHE A 81 -2.64 -10.37 -5.41
N GLY A 82 -3.80 -9.72 -5.38
CA GLY A 82 -3.89 -8.29 -5.13
C GLY A 82 -3.51 -7.89 -3.70
N VAL A 83 -3.66 -6.61 -3.40
CA VAL A 83 -3.34 -6.02 -2.10
C VAL A 83 -3.98 -6.81 -0.95
N TYR A 84 -5.25 -7.21 -1.05
CA TYR A 84 -5.93 -7.91 0.05
C TYR A 84 -5.36 -9.30 0.35
N GLU A 85 -4.93 -10.03 -0.68
CA GLU A 85 -4.29 -11.34 -0.57
C GLU A 85 -2.89 -11.21 0.08
N LEU A 86 -2.12 -10.19 -0.32
CA LEU A 86 -0.82 -9.89 0.31
C LEU A 86 -0.97 -9.57 1.81
N LEU A 87 -2.04 -8.88 2.19
CA LEU A 87 -2.30 -8.51 3.59
C LEU A 87 -2.92 -9.64 4.43
N GLN A 88 -3.29 -10.76 3.84
CA GLN A 88 -4.11 -11.77 4.52
C GLN A 88 -3.40 -12.42 5.72
N GLY A 89 -2.07 -12.63 5.62
CA GLY A 89 -1.25 -13.21 6.69
C GLY A 89 -0.84 -12.23 7.80
N HIS A 90 -1.04 -10.93 7.60
CA HIS A 90 -0.59 -9.87 8.51
C HIS A 90 -1.69 -9.33 9.42
N ARG A 91 -2.94 -9.71 9.18
CA ARG A 91 -4.08 -9.29 9.99
C ARG A 91 -4.03 -9.94 11.37
N ASP A 92 -4.17 -9.13 12.42
CA ASP A 92 -4.33 -9.64 13.78
C ASP A 92 -5.57 -10.53 13.86
N ALA A 93 -5.35 -11.81 14.19
CA ALA A 93 -6.42 -12.78 14.30
C ALA A 93 -7.21 -12.54 15.59
N VAL A 94 -8.38 -11.92 15.48
CA VAL A 94 -9.35 -11.86 16.58
C VAL A 94 -10.01 -13.22 16.72
N THR A 95 -9.37 -14.13 17.45
CA THR A 95 -9.87 -15.51 17.66
C THR A 95 -10.94 -15.60 18.74
N GLY A 96 -11.23 -14.53 19.48
CA GLY A 96 -12.14 -14.53 20.63
C GLY A 96 -11.67 -15.41 21.80
N ARG A 97 -10.47 -16.01 21.70
CA ARG A 97 -9.90 -16.88 22.72
C ARG A 97 -9.24 -16.04 23.80
N VAL A 98 -9.82 -16.05 24.99
CA VAL A 98 -9.13 -15.59 26.22
C VAL A 98 -8.42 -16.82 26.81
N PRO A 99 -7.07 -16.87 26.85
CA PRO A 99 -6.38 -17.94 27.56
C PRO A 99 -6.77 -17.90 29.04
N ALA A 100 -7.16 -19.05 29.58
CA ALA A 100 -7.53 -19.23 30.99
C ALA A 100 -6.32 -19.12 31.91
#